data_AF-A0A6B2DGL9-F1
#
_entry.id   AF-A0A6B2DGL9-F1
#
_cell.length_a   1.000
_cell.length_b   1.000
_cell.length_c   1.000
_cell.angle_alpha   90.00
_cell.angle_beta   90.00
_cell.angle_gamma   90.00
#
_symmetry.space_group_name_H-M   'P 1'
#
loop_
_entity.id
_entity.type
_entity.pdbx_description
1 polymer ?
#
loop_
_entity_poly.entity_id
_entity_poly.type
_entity_poly.pdbx_seq_one_letter_code
_entity_poly.pdbx_strand_id
1 'polypeptide(L)'
;PEPADPVVGPVADRPDFAGHWTIGALEGPHAAPEFFTPEDVDTFYATDWQVHFNSARTGVRLVGPRPEWARPDGGEAGLHPSNIHDTPYAIGAVDYTGDLPILLGPDGPSLGGFVCPATVATGERWKLGQLRPGDTVRFVPIATDHAAALRTRPASAVEPSRPAREDGGVLSRLSASDGEPPVTYRRSGDDNLLVEYGEMKLDLALRMRVHALAERLADEGVPGIVDLTPGIRSLQVHVDPDALPVGKALGLVRELERDLPPTHDLVVPSRQVRLPLSWDDPATREAIERYMTGVRDDAPWCPWNIEFIRRVNGLSTVDDVYRTVFDAEYLVLGLGDVYLGAPVATPLDPRHRLVTTKYNPARTWTAENSVGIGGAYLCIYGMEGPGGYQFVGRTTQVWNSWHGGERPWNLRFFDRISWYPVSAEELLDLRAQSASGQLALDTTDGTFALADYEKFLADNAESIAAFRATQAAAFEAERQAWAAAGEFDPKPEPVTRPPARVEAPPGGHVVEAPFAATVWRVDVAAGERVEDAQSLVTLEAMKTEARIPAPASGEVVEVLVSPGDQVAPGTPLVVLG
;
A
#
# COMPACT_ATOMS: atom_id res chain seq x y z
N PRO A 1 33.72 -23.57 17.44
CA PRO A 1 34.12 -23.51 16.01
C PRO A 1 34.66 -22.12 15.71
N GLU A 2 35.94 -22.01 15.34
CA GLU A 2 36.41 -20.78 14.68
C GLU A 2 35.54 -20.56 13.43
N PRO A 3 35.08 -19.32 13.16
CA PRO A 3 34.35 -19.04 11.94
C PRO A 3 35.29 -19.39 10.78
N ALA A 4 34.86 -20.33 9.93
CA ALA A 4 35.59 -20.65 8.72
C ALA A 4 35.83 -19.35 7.94
N ASP A 5 37.06 -19.14 7.47
CA ASP A 5 37.37 -18.02 6.59
C ASP A 5 36.34 -17.99 5.45
N PRO A 6 35.76 -16.82 5.13
CA PRO A 6 34.76 -16.72 4.08
C PRO A 6 35.36 -17.26 2.78
N VAL A 7 34.70 -18.27 2.20
CA VAL A 7 35.10 -18.82 0.91
C VAL A 7 34.89 -17.73 -0.15
N VAL A 8 35.97 -17.05 -0.50
CA VAL A 8 35.92 -16.01 -1.53
C VAL A 8 35.89 -16.68 -2.90
N GLY A 9 34.74 -16.57 -3.57
CA GLY A 9 34.56 -17.08 -4.94
C GLY A 9 35.51 -16.42 -5.96
N PRO A 10 35.60 -16.98 -7.18
CA PRO A 10 36.42 -16.43 -8.26
C PRO A 10 36.15 -14.94 -8.48
N VAL A 11 37.20 -14.15 -8.76
CA VAL A 11 37.07 -12.70 -9.02
C VAL A 11 36.11 -12.42 -10.18
N ALA A 12 36.06 -13.31 -11.17
CA ALA A 12 35.14 -13.22 -12.31
C ALA A 12 33.66 -13.38 -11.94
N ASP A 13 33.36 -13.97 -10.78
CA ASP A 13 32.00 -14.18 -10.29
C ASP A 13 31.58 -13.10 -9.28
N ARG A 14 32.43 -12.10 -9.03
CA ARG A 14 32.11 -11.00 -8.12
C ARG A 14 31.26 -9.97 -8.86
N PRO A 15 30.15 -9.52 -8.27
CA PRO A 15 29.35 -8.45 -8.86
C PRO A 15 30.13 -7.13 -8.89
N ASP A 16 29.88 -6.34 -9.92
CA ASP A 16 30.34 -4.96 -10.00
C ASP A 16 29.37 -4.05 -9.21
N PHE A 17 29.92 -3.14 -8.42
CA PHE A 17 29.15 -2.17 -7.63
C PHE A 17 29.36 -0.80 -8.25
N ALA A 18 28.54 -0.49 -9.25
CA ALA A 18 28.55 0.77 -9.97
C ALA A 18 27.40 1.70 -9.50
N GLY A 19 27.45 2.98 -9.91
CA GLY A 19 26.31 3.91 -9.74
C GLY A 19 25.22 3.73 -10.81
N HIS A 20 25.40 2.78 -11.72
CA HIS A 20 24.45 2.43 -12.77
C HIS A 20 24.24 0.92 -12.77
N TRP A 21 22.98 0.49 -12.67
CA TRP A 21 22.59 -0.90 -12.50
C TRP A 21 21.70 -1.37 -13.65
N THR A 22 21.97 -2.55 -14.19
CA THR A 22 21.03 -3.29 -15.03
C THR A 22 20.36 -4.39 -14.21
N ILE A 23 19.03 -4.47 -14.28
CA ILE A 23 18.24 -5.41 -13.47
C ILE A 23 17.29 -6.19 -14.38
N GLY A 24 17.43 -7.52 -14.38
CA GLY A 24 16.52 -8.41 -15.10
C GLY A 24 15.11 -8.41 -14.50
N ALA A 25 14.11 -8.08 -15.31
CA ALA A 25 12.71 -8.06 -14.91
C ALA A 25 11.82 -8.82 -15.91
N LEU A 26 10.80 -9.49 -15.39
CA LEU A 26 9.78 -10.16 -16.18
C LEU A 26 8.58 -9.23 -16.34
N GLU A 27 8.09 -9.10 -17.57
CA GLU A 27 6.85 -8.37 -17.89
C GLU A 27 5.64 -8.98 -17.16
N GLY A 28 4.85 -8.13 -16.51
CA GLY A 28 3.66 -8.46 -15.74
C GLY A 28 3.75 -8.06 -14.26
N PRO A 29 2.61 -8.09 -13.54
CA PRO A 29 1.30 -8.58 -14.00
C PRO A 29 0.51 -7.60 -14.89
N HIS A 30 0.75 -6.31 -14.80
CA HIS A 30 -0.16 -5.27 -15.31
C HIS A 30 0.41 -4.48 -16.50
N ALA A 31 1.34 -5.02 -17.30
CA ALA A 31 1.86 -4.33 -18.51
C ALA A 31 0.88 -4.33 -19.70
N ALA A 32 -0.20 -5.11 -19.62
CA ALA A 32 -1.20 -5.21 -20.67
C ALA A 32 -1.84 -3.85 -21.02
N PRO A 33 -2.32 -3.67 -22.27
CA PRO A 33 -2.85 -2.40 -22.79
C PRO A 33 -4.15 -1.93 -22.12
N GLU A 34 -4.65 -2.69 -21.15
CA GLU A 34 -5.74 -2.29 -20.27
C GLU A 34 -5.29 -1.31 -19.16
N PHE A 35 -3.98 -1.21 -18.90
CA PHE A 35 -3.41 -0.36 -17.85
C PHE A 35 -2.41 0.68 -18.41
N PHE A 36 -1.42 0.22 -19.17
CA PHE A 36 -0.36 1.06 -19.74
C PHE A 36 -0.49 1.11 -21.26
N THR A 37 -0.16 2.25 -21.86
CA THR A 37 -0.02 2.28 -23.32
C THR A 37 1.19 1.44 -23.75
N PRO A 38 1.22 0.94 -24.99
CA PRO A 38 2.42 0.29 -25.52
C PRO A 38 3.67 1.19 -25.45
N GLU A 39 3.52 2.50 -25.58
CA GLU A 39 4.61 3.48 -25.49
C GLU A 39 5.10 3.66 -24.05
N ASP A 40 4.21 3.57 -23.05
CA ASP A 40 4.59 3.61 -21.64
C ASP A 40 5.53 2.44 -21.28
N VAL A 41 5.21 1.23 -21.74
CA VAL A 41 6.02 0.03 -21.46
C VAL A 41 7.39 0.10 -22.18
N ASP A 42 7.44 0.62 -23.40
CA ASP A 42 8.72 0.91 -24.07
C ASP A 42 9.56 1.90 -23.27
N THR A 43 8.94 3.02 -22.88
CA THR A 43 9.60 4.08 -22.12
C THR A 43 10.12 3.52 -20.80
N PHE A 44 9.37 2.65 -20.15
CA PHE A 44 9.78 1.97 -18.92
C PHE A 44 11.10 1.20 -19.07
N TYR A 45 11.22 0.34 -20.08
CA TYR A 45 12.45 -0.44 -20.31
C TYR A 45 13.59 0.38 -20.93
N ALA A 46 13.30 1.50 -21.60
CA ALA A 46 14.29 2.39 -22.20
C ALA A 46 14.88 3.42 -21.21
N THR A 47 14.25 3.65 -20.06
CA THR A 47 14.60 4.72 -19.12
C THR A 47 15.72 4.32 -18.15
N ASP A 48 16.64 5.24 -17.86
CA ASP A 48 17.54 5.17 -16.70
C ASP A 48 16.82 5.79 -15.51
N TRP A 49 16.24 4.96 -14.66
CA TRP A 49 15.46 5.40 -13.52
C TRP A 49 16.39 5.83 -12.38
N GLN A 50 16.23 7.05 -11.87
CA GLN A 50 17.05 7.52 -10.76
C GLN A 50 16.48 7.04 -9.42
N VAL A 51 17.34 6.53 -8.55
CA VAL A 51 16.97 6.12 -7.19
C VAL A 51 16.74 7.36 -6.31
N HIS A 52 15.52 7.48 -5.78
CA HIS A 52 15.11 8.57 -4.91
C HIS A 52 15.59 8.34 -3.46
N PHE A 53 15.84 9.43 -2.72
CA PHE A 53 16.30 9.35 -1.32
C PHE A 53 15.29 8.74 -0.36
N ASN A 54 13.99 8.83 -0.66
CA ASN A 54 12.92 8.21 0.11
C ASN A 54 12.76 6.72 -0.21
N SER A 55 13.84 5.95 0.03
CA SER A 55 13.96 4.52 -0.21
C SER A 55 14.36 3.80 1.07
N ALA A 56 13.79 2.61 1.31
CA ALA A 56 14.05 1.81 2.51
C ALA A 56 13.78 0.32 2.24
N ARG A 57 13.84 -0.54 3.27
CA ARG A 57 13.53 -1.98 3.15
C ARG A 57 12.12 -2.29 2.64
N THR A 58 11.19 -1.37 2.84
CA THR A 58 9.81 -1.43 2.28
C THR A 58 9.79 -1.27 0.76
N GLY A 59 10.79 -0.60 0.18
CA GLY A 59 10.94 -0.45 -1.26
C GLY A 59 11.85 0.71 -1.66
N VAL A 60 12.34 0.65 -2.90
CA VAL A 60 13.25 1.63 -3.50
C VAL A 60 12.46 2.50 -4.48
N ARG A 61 12.28 3.77 -4.12
CA ARG A 61 11.53 4.75 -4.92
C ARG A 61 12.36 5.17 -6.12
N LEU A 62 11.72 5.30 -7.28
CA LEU A 62 12.36 5.66 -8.53
C LEU A 62 11.76 6.96 -9.10
N VAL A 63 12.62 7.75 -9.75
CA VAL A 63 12.26 8.97 -10.47
C VAL A 63 12.54 8.77 -11.95
N GLY A 64 11.59 9.17 -12.79
CA GLY A 64 11.67 9.07 -14.24
C GLY A 64 10.42 9.60 -14.93
N PRO A 65 10.21 9.26 -16.21
CA PRO A 65 9.04 9.69 -16.98
C PRO A 65 7.73 9.23 -16.35
N ARG A 66 6.69 10.04 -16.52
CA ARG A 66 5.32 9.72 -16.10
C ARG A 66 4.60 8.97 -17.21
N PRO A 67 3.78 7.94 -16.91
CA PRO A 67 2.98 7.27 -17.91
C PRO A 67 1.88 8.18 -18.48
N GLU A 68 1.49 7.95 -19.73
CA GLU A 68 0.28 8.55 -20.32
C GLU A 68 -0.99 7.82 -19.89
N TRP A 69 -0.88 6.55 -19.49
CA TRP A 69 -1.96 5.66 -19.05
C TRP A 69 -2.93 5.25 -20.18
N ALA A 70 -3.32 3.98 -20.21
CA ALA A 70 -4.29 3.49 -21.20
C ALA A 70 -5.76 3.76 -20.82
N ARG A 71 -5.99 4.32 -19.62
CA ARG A 71 -7.32 4.54 -19.05
C ARG A 71 -7.38 5.87 -18.32
N PRO A 72 -8.58 6.50 -18.23
CA PRO A 72 -8.72 7.83 -17.64
C PRO A 72 -8.74 7.82 -16.10
N ASP A 73 -9.08 6.69 -15.46
CA ASP A 73 -9.17 6.52 -14.01
C ASP A 73 -9.17 5.02 -13.64
N GLY A 74 -9.19 4.72 -12.32
CA GLY A 74 -9.27 3.36 -11.77
C GLY A 74 -10.69 2.94 -11.33
N GLY A 75 -11.73 3.69 -11.68
CA GLY A 75 -13.11 3.41 -11.31
C GLY A 75 -13.35 3.37 -9.78
N GLU A 76 -14.07 2.35 -9.31
CA GLU A 76 -14.40 2.17 -7.87
C GLU A 76 -13.16 1.97 -6.97
N ALA A 77 -12.01 1.62 -7.55
CA ALA A 77 -10.77 1.43 -6.82
C ALA A 77 -9.99 2.74 -6.55
N GLY A 78 -10.31 3.82 -7.25
CA GLY A 78 -9.70 5.12 -7.07
C GLY A 78 -9.67 5.97 -8.34
N LEU A 79 -9.49 7.27 -8.16
CA LEU A 79 -9.55 8.26 -9.24
C LEU A 79 -8.30 8.30 -10.12
N HIS A 80 -7.16 7.76 -9.66
CA HIS A 80 -5.94 7.75 -10.45
C HIS A 80 -5.94 6.56 -11.43
N PRO A 81 -5.50 6.73 -12.70
CA PRO A 81 -5.39 5.63 -13.67
C PRO A 81 -4.52 4.45 -13.23
N SER A 82 -3.66 4.61 -12.23
CA SER A 82 -2.88 3.50 -11.68
C SER A 82 -3.66 2.66 -10.67
N ASN A 83 -4.82 3.12 -10.18
CA ASN A 83 -5.57 2.46 -9.13
C ASN A 83 -6.27 1.19 -9.62
N ILE A 84 -6.15 0.11 -8.85
CA ILE A 84 -6.85 -1.16 -9.04
C ILE A 84 -7.42 -1.64 -7.71
N HIS A 85 -8.42 -2.52 -7.77
CA HIS A 85 -8.90 -3.19 -6.57
C HIS A 85 -7.74 -3.90 -5.90
N ASP A 86 -7.60 -3.70 -4.59
CA ASP A 86 -6.41 -4.07 -3.86
C ASP A 86 -6.07 -5.56 -4.11
N THR A 87 -4.86 -5.78 -4.60
CA THR A 87 -4.34 -7.06 -5.08
C THR A 87 -3.04 -7.39 -4.34
N PRO A 88 -2.67 -8.67 -4.21
CA PRO A 88 -1.39 -9.03 -3.64
C PRO A 88 -0.24 -8.63 -4.58
N TYR A 89 0.91 -8.34 -3.97
CA TYR A 89 2.14 -8.01 -4.67
C TYR A 89 3.24 -9.07 -4.49
N ALA A 90 4.12 -9.17 -5.49
CA ALA A 90 5.37 -9.93 -5.37
C ALA A 90 6.50 -9.03 -4.86
N ILE A 91 7.45 -9.61 -4.13
CA ILE A 91 8.71 -8.93 -3.80
C ILE A 91 9.43 -8.61 -5.12
N GLY A 92 9.93 -7.38 -5.25
CA GLY A 92 10.55 -6.89 -6.47
C GLY A 92 9.57 -6.47 -7.56
N ALA A 93 8.27 -6.46 -7.31
CA ALA A 93 7.30 -5.81 -8.21
C ALA A 93 7.62 -4.32 -8.33
N VAL A 94 7.48 -3.78 -9.54
CA VAL A 94 7.63 -2.35 -9.80
C VAL A 94 6.25 -1.69 -9.69
N ASP A 95 5.91 -1.18 -8.52
CA ASP A 95 4.57 -0.69 -8.21
C ASP A 95 4.41 0.80 -8.51
N TYR A 96 3.38 1.18 -9.27
CA TYR A 96 3.09 2.57 -9.64
C TYR A 96 2.10 3.25 -8.68
N THR A 97 2.64 3.75 -7.56
CA THR A 97 1.85 4.52 -6.57
C THR A 97 1.56 5.94 -7.09
N GLY A 98 0.57 6.06 -7.97
CA GLY A 98 0.36 7.24 -8.81
C GLY A 98 1.22 7.15 -10.09
N ASP A 99 1.88 8.25 -10.45
CA ASP A 99 2.73 8.33 -11.66
C ASP A 99 4.17 7.85 -11.46
N LEU A 100 4.60 7.63 -10.21
CA LEU A 100 5.99 7.31 -9.89
C LEU A 100 6.15 5.88 -9.34
N PRO A 101 7.10 5.09 -9.88
CA PRO A 101 7.28 3.72 -9.45
C PRO A 101 8.06 3.57 -8.13
N ILE A 102 7.84 2.45 -7.45
CA ILE A 102 8.65 1.94 -6.34
C ILE A 102 8.92 0.45 -6.54
N LEU A 103 10.18 0.04 -6.38
CA LEU A 103 10.55 -1.37 -6.34
C LEU A 103 10.23 -1.93 -4.96
N LEU A 104 9.25 -2.81 -4.86
CA LEU A 104 8.82 -3.35 -3.57
C LEU A 104 9.92 -4.23 -2.95
N GLY A 105 10.31 -3.89 -1.73
CA GLY A 105 11.33 -4.61 -0.98
C GLY A 105 10.76 -5.76 -0.16
N PRO A 106 11.61 -6.48 0.60
CA PRO A 106 11.16 -7.61 1.43
C PRO A 106 10.26 -7.19 2.60
N ASP A 107 10.33 -5.93 3.05
CA ASP A 107 9.41 -5.39 4.07
C ASP A 107 8.29 -4.56 3.41
N GLY A 108 8.07 -4.74 2.10
CA GLY A 108 7.06 -4.02 1.35
C GLY A 108 5.63 -4.44 1.72
N PRO A 109 4.62 -3.67 1.28
CA PRO A 109 3.22 -4.05 1.44
C PRO A 109 2.95 -5.38 0.73
N SER A 110 2.18 -6.25 1.37
CA SER A 110 1.73 -7.52 0.77
C SER A 110 0.55 -7.32 -0.19
N LEU A 111 -0.34 -6.37 0.13
CA LEU A 111 -1.58 -6.10 -0.58
C LEU A 111 -1.65 -4.59 -0.84
N GLY A 112 -2.04 -4.19 -2.05
CA GLY A 112 -2.26 -2.78 -2.37
C GLY A 112 -2.98 -2.55 -3.70
N GLY A 113 -3.37 -1.31 -3.93
CA GLY A 113 -4.30 -0.94 -5.00
C GLY A 113 -3.66 -0.23 -6.19
N PHE A 114 -2.48 -0.65 -6.64
CA PHE A 114 -1.76 -0.03 -7.75
C PHE A 114 -1.21 -1.07 -8.76
N VAL A 115 -1.09 -0.65 -10.02
CA VAL A 115 -0.59 -1.52 -11.10
C VAL A 115 0.93 -1.70 -11.07
N CYS A 116 1.40 -2.82 -11.62
CA CYS A 116 2.80 -3.23 -11.66
C CYS A 116 3.14 -3.74 -13.08
N PRO A 117 3.88 -3.02 -13.93
CA PRO A 117 4.18 -3.48 -15.29
C PRO A 117 5.26 -4.58 -15.34
N ALA A 118 6.10 -4.69 -14.33
CA ALA A 118 7.16 -5.71 -14.28
C ALA A 118 7.45 -6.16 -12.85
N THR A 119 8.07 -7.33 -12.73
CA THR A 119 8.62 -7.87 -11.48
C THR A 119 10.06 -8.31 -11.68
N VAL A 120 10.96 -7.83 -10.82
CA VAL A 120 12.37 -8.21 -10.83
C VAL A 120 12.52 -9.71 -10.59
N ALA A 121 13.34 -10.37 -11.41
CA ALA A 121 13.62 -11.80 -11.25
C ALA A 121 14.20 -12.09 -9.86
N THR A 122 13.79 -13.21 -9.27
CA THR A 122 14.26 -13.65 -7.95
C THR A 122 15.78 -13.62 -7.80
N GLY A 123 16.52 -14.11 -8.79
CA GLY A 123 17.99 -14.11 -8.83
C GLY A 123 18.64 -12.73 -8.90
N GLU A 124 17.87 -11.68 -9.22
CA GLU A 124 18.33 -10.30 -9.35
C GLU A 124 17.93 -9.43 -8.16
N ARG A 125 17.04 -9.91 -7.27
CA ARG A 125 16.52 -9.15 -6.12
C ARG A 125 17.61 -8.65 -5.17
N TRP A 126 18.77 -9.29 -5.13
CA TRP A 126 19.90 -8.84 -4.30
C TRP A 126 20.40 -7.44 -4.68
N LYS A 127 20.25 -7.03 -5.96
CA LYS A 127 20.65 -5.71 -6.45
C LYS A 127 19.86 -4.59 -5.77
N LEU A 128 18.59 -4.82 -5.43
CA LEU A 128 17.75 -3.85 -4.72
C LEU A 128 18.36 -3.44 -3.38
N GLY A 129 19.03 -4.36 -2.68
CA GLY A 129 19.72 -4.09 -1.42
C GLY A 129 21.02 -3.31 -1.56
N GLN A 130 21.48 -3.06 -2.78
CA GLN A 130 22.72 -2.32 -3.07
C GLN A 130 22.47 -0.92 -3.64
N LEU A 131 21.24 -0.63 -4.07
CA LEU A 131 20.85 0.66 -4.62
C LEU A 131 20.98 1.78 -3.59
N ARG A 132 21.56 2.90 -4.00
CA ARG A 132 21.73 4.11 -3.18
C ARG A 132 21.02 5.30 -3.81
N PRO A 133 20.55 6.28 -3.03
CA PRO A 133 20.05 7.54 -3.57
C PRO A 133 21.03 8.16 -4.57
N GLY A 134 20.54 8.49 -5.76
CA GLY A 134 21.35 9.01 -6.87
C GLY A 134 21.86 7.97 -7.87
N ASP A 135 21.83 6.67 -7.54
CA ASP A 135 22.11 5.59 -8.51
C ASP A 135 21.07 5.62 -9.65
N THR A 136 21.41 4.99 -10.78
CA THR A 136 20.48 4.77 -11.89
C THR A 136 20.22 3.29 -12.12
N VAL A 137 19.00 2.95 -12.53
CA VAL A 137 18.53 1.59 -12.79
C VAL A 137 17.94 1.50 -14.20
N ARG A 138 18.42 0.56 -15.00
CA ARG A 138 17.86 0.15 -16.29
C ARG A 138 17.25 -1.23 -16.16
N PHE A 139 15.93 -1.34 -16.35
CA PHE A 139 15.26 -2.64 -16.38
C PHE A 139 15.52 -3.34 -17.71
N VAL A 140 15.77 -4.65 -17.64
CA VAL A 140 16.09 -5.49 -18.80
C VAL A 140 15.01 -6.56 -18.95
N PRO A 141 14.25 -6.61 -20.07
CA PRO A 141 13.17 -7.58 -20.23
C PRO A 141 13.74 -8.98 -20.46
N ILE A 142 13.38 -9.90 -19.57
CA ILE A 142 13.86 -11.29 -19.61
C ILE A 142 12.73 -12.31 -19.61
N ALA A 143 13.02 -13.47 -20.20
CA ALA A 143 12.14 -14.63 -20.24
C ALA A 143 12.37 -15.52 -19.02
N THR A 144 11.41 -16.40 -18.72
CA THR A 144 11.45 -17.28 -17.55
C THR A 144 12.69 -18.18 -17.52
N ASP A 145 13.16 -18.68 -18.66
CA ASP A 145 14.38 -19.52 -18.73
C ASP A 145 15.65 -18.73 -18.35
N HIS A 146 15.70 -17.44 -18.70
CA HIS A 146 16.81 -16.57 -18.29
C HIS A 146 16.74 -16.23 -16.80
N ALA A 147 15.54 -16.00 -16.27
CA ALA A 147 15.34 -15.82 -14.82
C ALA A 147 15.84 -17.05 -14.03
N ALA A 148 15.59 -18.27 -14.53
CA ALA A 148 16.12 -19.50 -13.94
C ALA A 148 17.65 -19.56 -13.97
N ALA A 149 18.27 -19.13 -15.07
CA ALA A 149 19.74 -19.03 -15.14
C ALA A 149 20.29 -18.02 -14.11
N LEU A 150 19.64 -16.87 -13.94
CA LEU A 150 20.04 -15.84 -12.97
C LEU A 150 19.88 -16.30 -11.53
N ARG A 151 18.90 -17.15 -11.19
CA ARG A 151 18.83 -17.79 -9.86
C ARG A 151 20.08 -18.60 -9.53
N THR A 152 20.60 -19.34 -10.52
CA THR A 152 21.80 -20.17 -10.33
C THR A 152 23.11 -19.38 -10.37
N ARG A 153 23.12 -18.24 -11.08
CA ARG A 153 24.31 -17.39 -11.28
C ARG A 153 23.94 -15.91 -11.19
N PRO A 154 23.63 -15.39 -9.99
CA PRO A 154 23.04 -14.06 -9.79
C PRO A 154 23.97 -12.88 -10.09
N ALA A 155 25.28 -13.13 -10.25
CA ALA A 155 26.26 -12.13 -10.66
C ALA A 155 26.44 -12.04 -12.19
N SER A 156 25.75 -12.88 -12.98
CA SER A 156 25.85 -12.84 -14.44
C SER A 156 25.35 -11.51 -14.99
N ALA A 157 26.01 -11.00 -16.02
CA ALA A 157 25.49 -9.87 -16.79
C ALA A 157 24.10 -10.21 -17.35
N VAL A 158 23.16 -9.30 -17.20
CA VAL A 158 21.80 -9.47 -17.70
C VAL A 158 21.67 -8.83 -19.06
N GLU A 159 21.16 -9.60 -20.02
CA GLU A 159 20.91 -9.17 -21.38
C GLU A 159 19.43 -9.41 -21.73
N PRO A 160 18.81 -8.57 -22.59
CA PRO A 160 17.45 -8.80 -23.03
C PRO A 160 17.31 -10.19 -23.66
N SER A 161 16.39 -11.00 -23.16
CA SER A 161 16.11 -12.33 -23.73
C SER A 161 14.71 -12.48 -24.29
N ARG A 162 13.94 -11.38 -24.32
CA ARG A 162 12.66 -11.26 -25.00
C ARG A 162 12.38 -9.79 -25.33
N PRO A 163 11.43 -9.48 -26.23
CA PRO A 163 10.98 -8.12 -26.45
C PRO A 163 10.37 -7.52 -25.16
N ALA A 164 10.47 -6.19 -25.02
CA ALA A 164 9.88 -5.45 -23.90
C ALA A 164 8.34 -5.58 -23.81
N ARG A 165 7.70 -5.86 -24.95
CA ARG A 165 6.24 -5.99 -25.10
C ARG A 165 5.94 -7.22 -25.92
N GLU A 166 5.44 -8.26 -25.26
CA GLU A 166 5.10 -9.51 -25.96
C GLU A 166 3.73 -10.04 -25.52
N ASP A 167 3.49 -10.15 -24.21
CA ASP A 167 2.22 -10.70 -23.69
C ASP A 167 1.52 -9.80 -22.68
N GLY A 168 2.12 -8.65 -22.33
CA GLY A 168 1.57 -7.73 -21.33
C GLY A 168 1.51 -8.35 -19.93
N GLY A 169 2.24 -9.43 -19.69
CA GLY A 169 2.16 -10.23 -18.48
C GLY A 169 1.01 -11.25 -18.47
N VAL A 170 0.22 -11.39 -19.54
CA VAL A 170 -0.93 -12.31 -19.55
C VAL A 170 -0.55 -13.68 -20.10
N LEU A 171 -0.64 -14.70 -19.25
CA LEU A 171 -0.28 -16.08 -19.59
C LEU A 171 -1.45 -16.86 -20.19
N SER A 172 -2.68 -16.60 -19.75
CA SER A 172 -3.88 -17.28 -20.23
C SER A 172 -5.14 -16.51 -19.84
N ARG A 173 -6.24 -16.74 -20.57
CA ARG A 173 -7.58 -16.27 -20.19
C ARG A 173 -8.58 -17.43 -20.24
N LEU A 174 -9.60 -17.36 -19.39
CA LEU A 174 -10.83 -18.15 -19.48
C LEU A 174 -11.99 -17.17 -19.67
N SER A 175 -12.84 -17.45 -20.65
CA SER A 175 -14.08 -16.70 -20.86
C SER A 175 -15.10 -17.03 -19.78
N ALA A 176 -16.04 -16.12 -19.55
CA ALA A 176 -17.15 -16.36 -18.63
C ALA A 176 -18.03 -17.54 -19.10
N SER A 177 -18.56 -18.28 -18.13
CA SER A 177 -19.56 -19.36 -18.31
C SER A 177 -20.77 -19.11 -17.41
N ASP A 178 -21.82 -19.94 -17.53
CA ASP A 178 -22.99 -19.83 -16.65
C ASP A 178 -22.58 -20.05 -15.18
N GLY A 179 -22.73 -19.02 -14.34
CA GLY A 179 -22.33 -19.05 -12.94
C GLY A 179 -20.82 -18.88 -12.65
N GLU A 180 -19.99 -18.65 -13.67
CA GLU A 180 -18.53 -18.57 -13.56
C GLU A 180 -17.98 -17.28 -14.17
N PRO A 181 -17.23 -16.46 -13.41
CA PRO A 181 -16.64 -15.23 -13.93
C PRO A 181 -15.49 -15.54 -14.92
N PRO A 182 -15.19 -14.62 -15.85
CA PRO A 182 -13.99 -14.74 -16.67
C PRO A 182 -12.74 -14.67 -15.77
N VAL A 183 -11.66 -15.35 -16.18
CA VAL A 183 -10.41 -15.42 -15.41
C VAL A 183 -9.24 -14.96 -16.27
N THR A 184 -8.38 -14.10 -15.73
CA THR A 184 -7.10 -13.74 -16.34
C THR A 184 -5.97 -14.25 -15.47
N TYR A 185 -5.05 -15.00 -16.08
CA TYR A 185 -3.85 -15.53 -15.42
C TYR A 185 -2.64 -14.71 -15.84
N ARG A 186 -1.93 -14.14 -14.87
CA ARG A 186 -0.83 -13.22 -15.10
C ARG A 186 0.47 -13.68 -14.48
N ARG A 187 1.56 -13.40 -15.17
CA ARG A 187 2.92 -13.52 -14.65
C ARG A 187 3.14 -12.43 -13.62
N SER A 188 3.62 -12.78 -12.43
CA SER A 188 4.01 -11.81 -11.39
C SER A 188 5.45 -12.06 -10.94
N GLY A 189 6.38 -12.05 -11.90
CA GLY A 189 7.76 -12.51 -11.68
C GLY A 189 7.95 -13.97 -12.10
N ASP A 190 9.09 -14.56 -11.73
CA ASP A 190 9.44 -15.95 -12.01
C ASP A 190 9.01 -16.93 -10.92
N ASP A 191 8.48 -16.44 -9.80
CA ASP A 191 8.06 -17.18 -8.61
C ASP A 191 6.59 -16.94 -8.22
N ASN A 192 5.81 -16.18 -8.99
CA ASN A 192 4.40 -15.95 -8.66
C ASN A 192 3.48 -15.99 -9.89
N LEU A 193 2.30 -16.57 -9.67
CA LEU A 193 1.16 -16.54 -10.60
C LEU A 193 0.03 -15.72 -9.96
N LEU A 194 -0.43 -14.68 -10.66
CA LEU A 194 -1.60 -13.90 -10.24
C LEU A 194 -2.83 -14.36 -11.01
N VAL A 195 -3.87 -14.78 -10.30
CA VAL A 195 -5.17 -15.17 -10.83
C VAL A 195 -6.13 -14.01 -10.58
N GLU A 196 -6.80 -13.50 -11.61
CA GLU A 196 -7.74 -12.38 -11.50
C GLU A 196 -9.11 -12.75 -12.03
N TYR A 197 -10.16 -12.46 -11.27
CA TYR A 197 -11.55 -12.82 -11.61
C TYR A 197 -12.39 -11.62 -12.03
N GLY A 198 -13.18 -11.76 -13.09
CA GLY A 198 -14.24 -10.82 -13.44
C GLY A 198 -13.74 -9.44 -13.86
N GLU A 199 -14.66 -8.49 -13.91
CA GLU A 199 -14.37 -7.07 -14.18
C GLU A 199 -13.72 -6.40 -12.96
N MET A 200 -13.10 -5.24 -13.15
CA MET A 200 -12.56 -4.41 -12.07
C MET A 200 -13.69 -3.68 -11.32
N LYS A 201 -14.41 -4.43 -10.50
CA LYS A 201 -15.50 -3.92 -9.65
C LYS A 201 -15.45 -4.57 -8.26
N LEU A 202 -16.01 -3.90 -7.26
CA LEU A 202 -16.19 -4.49 -5.94
C LEU A 202 -17.38 -5.47 -5.96
N ASP A 203 -17.06 -6.76 -6.07
CA ASP A 203 -18.05 -7.84 -6.15
C ASP A 203 -17.68 -8.99 -5.19
N LEU A 204 -18.57 -9.23 -4.23
CA LEU A 204 -18.36 -10.26 -3.20
C LEU A 204 -18.35 -11.67 -3.78
N ALA A 205 -19.02 -11.90 -4.92
CA ALA A 205 -18.99 -13.18 -5.62
C ALA A 205 -17.59 -13.52 -6.10
N LEU A 206 -16.87 -12.52 -6.66
CA LEU A 206 -15.48 -12.68 -7.09
C LEU A 206 -14.57 -12.99 -5.91
N ARG A 207 -14.78 -12.32 -4.76
CA ARG A 207 -13.99 -12.60 -3.55
C ARG A 207 -14.25 -14.00 -2.99
N MET A 208 -15.49 -14.48 -3.06
CA MET A 208 -15.82 -15.86 -2.67
C MET A 208 -15.18 -16.87 -3.60
N ARG A 209 -15.17 -16.63 -4.92
CA ARG A 209 -14.45 -17.46 -5.91
C ARG A 209 -12.95 -17.54 -5.60
N VAL A 210 -12.31 -16.40 -5.31
CA VAL A 210 -10.91 -16.34 -4.84
C VAL A 210 -10.68 -17.24 -3.64
N HIS A 211 -11.58 -17.22 -2.65
CA HIS A 211 -11.45 -18.06 -1.47
C HIS A 211 -11.60 -19.55 -1.79
N ALA A 212 -12.58 -19.90 -2.62
CA ALA A 212 -12.80 -21.28 -3.03
C ALA A 212 -11.56 -21.87 -3.72
N LEU A 213 -10.92 -21.11 -4.61
CA LEU A 213 -9.66 -21.53 -5.23
C LEU A 213 -8.53 -21.65 -4.20
N ALA A 214 -8.40 -20.68 -3.28
CA ALA A 214 -7.36 -20.69 -2.26
C ALA A 214 -7.47 -21.89 -1.31
N GLU A 215 -8.67 -22.18 -0.80
CA GLU A 215 -8.93 -23.36 0.04
C GLU A 215 -8.67 -24.65 -0.73
N ARG A 216 -9.12 -24.71 -2.00
CA ARG A 216 -8.87 -25.89 -2.84
C ARG A 216 -7.37 -26.16 -3.04
N LEU A 217 -6.59 -25.12 -3.33
CA LEU A 217 -5.13 -25.24 -3.47
C LEU A 217 -4.45 -25.64 -2.16
N ALA A 218 -4.92 -25.10 -1.03
CA ALA A 218 -4.41 -25.44 0.29
C ALA A 218 -4.68 -26.91 0.64
N ASP A 219 -5.88 -27.41 0.35
CA ASP A 219 -6.29 -28.80 0.58
C ASP A 219 -5.51 -29.81 -0.27
N GLU A 220 -5.15 -29.45 -1.50
CA GLU A 220 -4.32 -30.28 -2.38
C GLU A 220 -2.89 -30.46 -1.86
N GLY A 221 -2.38 -29.52 -1.06
CA GLY A 221 -1.06 -29.62 -0.43
C GLY A 221 0.10 -29.76 -1.42
N VAL A 222 0.02 -29.07 -2.57
CA VAL A 222 0.96 -29.25 -3.69
C VAL A 222 2.39 -28.83 -3.31
N PRO A 223 3.38 -29.73 -3.41
CA PRO A 223 4.78 -29.38 -3.17
C PRO A 223 5.26 -28.27 -4.11
N GLY A 224 5.89 -27.25 -3.53
CA GLY A 224 6.40 -26.09 -4.26
C GLY A 224 5.46 -24.88 -4.25
N ILE A 225 4.23 -24.98 -3.76
CA ILE A 225 3.48 -23.78 -3.34
C ILE A 225 4.05 -23.32 -2.00
N VAL A 226 4.50 -22.06 -1.93
CA VAL A 226 5.09 -21.44 -0.75
C VAL A 226 4.02 -20.78 0.11
N ASP A 227 3.18 -19.95 -0.51
CA ASP A 227 2.03 -19.31 0.12
C ASP A 227 0.94 -18.95 -0.90
N LEU A 228 -0.25 -18.66 -0.36
CA LEU A 228 -1.42 -18.23 -1.10
C LEU A 228 -1.91 -16.92 -0.48
N THR A 229 -1.86 -15.84 -1.25
CA THR A 229 -2.26 -14.52 -0.76
C THR A 229 -3.50 -14.06 -1.52
N PRO A 230 -4.67 -13.95 -0.88
CA PRO A 230 -5.88 -13.45 -1.54
C PRO A 230 -5.95 -11.92 -1.54
N GLY A 231 -6.34 -11.33 -2.67
CA GLY A 231 -6.78 -9.95 -2.80
C GLY A 231 -8.29 -9.83 -2.84
N ILE A 232 -8.80 -8.68 -3.30
CA ILE A 232 -10.25 -8.43 -3.41
C ILE A 232 -10.89 -9.32 -4.49
N ARG A 233 -10.27 -9.38 -5.67
CA ARG A 233 -10.75 -10.16 -6.83
C ARG A 233 -9.63 -10.98 -7.47
N SER A 234 -8.58 -11.24 -6.71
CA SER A 234 -7.39 -11.93 -7.18
C SER A 234 -6.82 -12.89 -6.15
N LEU A 235 -6.07 -13.89 -6.61
CA LEU A 235 -5.27 -14.79 -5.79
C LEU A 235 -3.85 -14.79 -6.33
N GLN A 236 -2.88 -14.49 -5.48
CA GLN A 236 -1.48 -14.71 -5.80
C GLN A 236 -1.03 -16.08 -5.26
N VAL A 237 -0.52 -16.91 -6.17
CA VAL A 237 0.07 -18.20 -5.88
C VAL A 237 1.58 -18.05 -5.94
N HIS A 238 2.21 -17.97 -4.76
CA HIS A 238 3.66 -17.91 -4.64
C HIS A 238 4.22 -19.33 -4.66
N VAL A 239 5.20 -19.56 -5.54
CA VAL A 239 5.81 -20.87 -5.74
C VAL A 239 7.32 -20.80 -5.56
N ASP A 240 7.90 -21.90 -5.10
CA ASP A 240 9.32 -22.16 -5.29
C ASP A 240 9.51 -22.55 -6.77
N PRO A 241 10.14 -21.69 -7.59
CA PRO A 241 10.20 -21.90 -9.02
C PRO A 241 11.13 -23.07 -9.43
N ASP A 242 11.96 -23.57 -8.52
CA ASP A 242 12.82 -24.74 -8.78
C ASP A 242 12.06 -26.06 -8.49
N ALA A 243 11.06 -26.02 -7.59
CA ALA A 243 10.17 -27.15 -7.31
C ALA A 243 8.92 -27.16 -8.22
N LEU A 244 8.28 -26.00 -8.39
CA LEU A 244 7.04 -25.81 -9.15
C LEU A 244 7.16 -24.56 -10.05
N PRO A 245 7.68 -24.70 -11.29
CA PRO A 245 7.74 -23.60 -12.23
C PRO A 245 6.35 -22.99 -12.50
N VAL A 246 6.28 -21.66 -12.66
CA VAL A 246 5.02 -20.91 -12.87
C VAL A 246 4.15 -21.49 -13.99
N GLY A 247 4.74 -21.98 -15.08
CA GLY A 247 3.99 -22.62 -16.16
C GLY A 247 3.26 -23.91 -15.73
N LYS A 248 3.83 -24.69 -14.81
CA LYS A 248 3.16 -25.86 -14.22
C LYS A 248 2.09 -25.44 -13.22
N ALA A 249 2.38 -24.44 -12.38
CA ALA A 249 1.38 -23.87 -11.47
C ALA A 249 0.14 -23.36 -12.24
N LEU A 250 0.34 -22.70 -13.39
CA LEU A 250 -0.75 -22.28 -14.27
C LEU A 250 -1.60 -23.46 -14.75
N GLY A 251 -0.98 -24.57 -15.15
CA GLY A 251 -1.70 -25.78 -15.56
C GLY A 251 -2.59 -26.30 -14.45
N LEU A 252 -2.02 -26.50 -13.26
CA LEU A 252 -2.72 -26.97 -12.06
C LEU A 252 -3.88 -26.05 -11.67
N VAL A 253 -3.63 -24.73 -11.56
CA VAL A 253 -4.64 -23.77 -11.14
C VAL A 253 -5.81 -23.74 -12.13
N ARG A 254 -5.56 -23.88 -13.44
CA ARG A 254 -6.62 -23.96 -14.45
C ARG A 254 -7.45 -25.24 -14.37
N GLU A 255 -6.84 -26.34 -13.94
CA GLU A 255 -7.57 -27.59 -13.70
C GLU A 255 -8.46 -27.43 -12.47
N LEU A 256 -7.91 -26.98 -11.35
CA LEU A 256 -8.67 -26.78 -10.10
C LEU A 256 -9.80 -25.74 -10.24
N GLU A 257 -9.57 -24.64 -10.97
CA GLU A 257 -10.61 -23.62 -11.21
C GLU A 257 -11.86 -24.20 -11.87
N ARG A 258 -11.70 -25.16 -12.79
CA ARG A 258 -12.83 -25.80 -13.50
C ARG A 258 -13.61 -26.75 -12.63
N ASP A 259 -13.00 -27.26 -11.57
CA ASP A 259 -13.62 -28.20 -10.64
C ASP A 259 -14.28 -27.49 -9.44
N LEU A 260 -14.16 -26.15 -9.36
CA LEU A 260 -14.84 -25.38 -8.32
C LEU A 260 -16.37 -25.40 -8.51
N PRO A 261 -17.14 -25.40 -7.41
CA PRO A 261 -18.59 -25.30 -7.50
C PRO A 261 -19.01 -23.94 -8.12
N PRO A 262 -20.26 -23.84 -8.63
CA PRO A 262 -20.81 -22.57 -9.09
C PRO A 262 -20.70 -21.48 -8.03
N THR A 263 -20.44 -20.24 -8.45
CA THR A 263 -20.13 -19.15 -7.51
C THR A 263 -21.27 -18.88 -6.52
N HIS A 264 -22.52 -18.94 -6.99
CA HIS A 264 -23.73 -18.71 -6.18
C HIS A 264 -23.95 -19.77 -5.08
N ASP A 265 -23.38 -20.96 -5.23
CA ASP A 265 -23.48 -22.05 -4.25
C ASP A 265 -22.45 -21.93 -3.11
N LEU A 266 -21.54 -20.95 -3.18
CA LEU A 266 -20.47 -20.82 -2.20
C LEU A 266 -20.99 -20.37 -0.84
N VAL A 267 -20.52 -21.06 0.20
CA VAL A 267 -20.77 -20.77 1.62
C VAL A 267 -19.45 -20.83 2.37
N VAL A 268 -19.20 -19.85 3.24
CA VAL A 268 -17.96 -19.74 4.01
C VAL A 268 -18.25 -19.56 5.51
N PRO A 269 -17.37 -20.04 6.39
CA PRO A 269 -17.40 -19.64 7.80
C PRO A 269 -17.29 -18.11 7.92
N SER A 270 -18.17 -17.50 8.70
CA SER A 270 -18.25 -16.05 8.87
C SER A 270 -18.76 -15.72 10.26
N ARG A 271 -17.82 -15.61 11.20
CA ARG A 271 -18.13 -15.18 12.56
C ARG A 271 -18.41 -13.68 12.59
N GLN A 272 -19.32 -13.29 13.47
CA GLN A 272 -19.49 -11.89 13.84
C GLN A 272 -18.41 -11.53 14.85
N VAL A 273 -17.78 -10.37 14.69
CA VAL A 273 -16.72 -9.85 15.57
C VAL A 273 -17.12 -8.45 16.01
N ARG A 274 -17.46 -8.28 17.28
CA ARG A 274 -17.98 -7.02 17.80
C ARG A 274 -16.87 -6.26 18.53
N LEU A 275 -16.51 -5.08 18.00
CA LEU A 275 -15.35 -4.31 18.43
C LEU A 275 -15.74 -2.94 19.02
N PRO A 276 -15.01 -2.42 20.03
CA PRO A 276 -15.21 -1.07 20.52
C PRO A 276 -14.71 -0.06 19.48
N LEU A 277 -15.46 1.03 19.25
CA LEU A 277 -15.01 2.14 18.43
C LEU A 277 -15.14 3.44 19.21
N SER A 278 -14.00 4.10 19.43
CA SER A 278 -13.99 5.50 19.84
C SER A 278 -14.16 6.37 18.61
N TRP A 279 -15.34 7.00 18.50
CA TRP A 279 -15.70 7.86 17.38
C TRP A 279 -14.91 9.17 17.43
N ASP A 280 -14.35 9.58 16.30
CA ASP A 280 -13.60 10.85 16.17
C ASP A 280 -12.45 10.98 17.20
N ASP A 281 -11.77 9.86 17.46
CA ASP A 281 -10.77 9.68 18.52
C ASP A 281 -9.63 10.72 18.48
N PRO A 282 -9.16 11.23 19.63
CA PRO A 282 -8.09 12.22 19.70
C PRO A 282 -6.79 11.85 18.97
N ALA A 283 -6.41 10.57 18.96
CA ALA A 283 -5.19 10.15 18.25
C ALA A 283 -5.34 10.23 16.72
N THR A 284 -6.56 10.07 16.21
CA THR A 284 -6.84 10.31 14.78
C THR A 284 -6.83 11.79 14.42
N ARG A 285 -7.31 12.66 15.34
CA ARG A 285 -7.22 14.11 15.18
C ARG A 285 -5.78 14.60 15.16
N GLU A 286 -4.94 14.09 16.06
CA GLU A 286 -3.51 14.37 16.05
C GLU A 286 -2.85 13.99 14.72
N ALA A 287 -3.20 12.83 14.15
CA ALA A 287 -2.67 12.41 12.85
C ALA A 287 -3.06 13.38 11.71
N ILE A 288 -4.28 13.94 11.76
CA ILE A 288 -4.73 14.95 10.79
C ILE A 288 -4.00 16.27 11.00
N GLU A 289 -3.83 16.72 12.24
CA GLU A 289 -3.10 17.95 12.57
C GLU A 289 -1.64 17.88 12.13
N ARG A 290 -0.98 16.74 12.39
CA ARG A 290 0.39 16.48 11.90
C ARG A 290 0.43 16.58 10.38
N TYR A 291 -0.48 15.88 9.69
CA TYR A 291 -0.55 15.92 8.23
C TYR A 291 -0.72 17.35 7.68
N MET A 292 -1.62 18.14 8.26
CA MET A 292 -1.81 19.53 7.84
C MET A 292 -0.55 20.37 8.07
N THR A 293 0.12 20.18 9.20
CA THR A 293 1.28 21.00 9.58
C THR A 293 2.49 20.77 8.69
N GLY A 294 2.78 19.51 8.30
CA GLY A 294 4.03 19.19 7.62
C GLY A 294 3.91 18.46 6.29
N VAL A 295 2.69 18.19 5.81
CA VAL A 295 2.47 17.58 4.49
C VAL A 295 1.61 18.47 3.62
N ARG A 296 0.38 18.75 4.04
CA ARG A 296 -0.61 19.44 3.23
C ARG A 296 -1.80 19.94 4.05
N ASP A 297 -1.89 21.24 4.26
CA ASP A 297 -2.99 21.90 4.97
C ASP A 297 -4.20 22.24 4.09
N ASP A 298 -4.01 22.34 2.78
CA ASP A 298 -5.03 22.72 1.78
C ASP A 298 -5.85 21.54 1.23
N ALA A 299 -5.72 20.34 1.80
CA ALA A 299 -6.38 19.15 1.27
C ALA A 299 -7.91 19.19 1.48
N PRO A 300 -8.74 18.77 0.50
CA PRO A 300 -10.21 18.84 0.63
C PRO A 300 -10.82 18.03 1.78
N TRP A 301 -10.10 17.03 2.28
CA TRP A 301 -10.49 16.20 3.41
C TRP A 301 -10.07 16.76 4.78
N CYS A 302 -9.27 17.83 4.79
CA CYS A 302 -8.85 18.56 5.99
C CYS A 302 -9.76 19.77 6.25
N PRO A 303 -9.92 20.20 7.52
CA PRO A 303 -9.29 19.68 8.74
C PRO A 303 -10.04 18.51 9.38
N TRP A 304 -11.12 18.01 8.76
CA TRP A 304 -11.98 17.02 9.40
C TRP A 304 -12.53 15.97 8.43
N ASN A 305 -11.94 14.78 8.49
CA ASN A 305 -12.26 13.66 7.61
C ASN A 305 -13.73 13.22 7.67
N ILE A 306 -14.35 13.22 8.85
CA ILE A 306 -15.76 12.80 9.00
C ILE A 306 -16.71 13.79 8.31
N GLU A 307 -16.41 15.09 8.37
CA GLU A 307 -17.19 16.09 7.64
C GLU A 307 -16.99 15.94 6.13
N PHE A 308 -15.77 15.64 5.68
CA PHE A 308 -15.52 15.29 4.29
C PHE A 308 -16.32 14.05 3.86
N ILE A 309 -16.31 12.97 4.64
CA ILE A 309 -17.09 11.76 4.38
C ILE A 309 -18.58 12.10 4.23
N ARG A 310 -19.14 12.91 5.13
CA ARG A 310 -20.52 13.40 5.03
C ARG A 310 -20.76 14.08 3.69
N ARG A 311 -19.92 15.07 3.35
CA ARG A 311 -20.08 15.91 2.16
C ARG A 311 -20.02 15.11 0.87
N VAL A 312 -18.97 14.31 0.69
CA VAL A 312 -18.73 13.55 -0.54
C VAL A 312 -19.77 12.44 -0.77
N ASN A 313 -20.45 11.98 0.29
CA ASN A 313 -21.51 10.97 0.21
C ASN A 313 -22.93 11.58 0.15
N GLY A 314 -23.07 12.90 0.16
CA GLY A 314 -24.38 13.55 0.09
C GLY A 314 -25.23 13.38 1.35
N LEU A 315 -24.59 13.14 2.50
CA LEU A 315 -25.28 12.97 3.78
C LEU A 315 -25.65 14.33 4.39
N SER A 316 -26.78 14.37 5.09
CA SER A 316 -27.32 15.63 5.62
C SER A 316 -26.53 16.12 6.84
N THR A 317 -26.10 15.19 7.69
CA THR A 317 -25.45 15.50 8.97
C THR A 317 -24.27 14.57 9.25
N VAL A 318 -23.37 14.99 10.14
CA VAL A 318 -22.30 14.12 10.65
C VAL A 318 -22.88 12.92 11.44
N ASP A 319 -24.04 13.10 12.06
CA ASP A 319 -24.78 12.03 12.74
C ASP A 319 -25.22 10.92 11.76
N ASP A 320 -25.52 11.25 10.51
CA ASP A 320 -25.79 10.24 9.47
C ASP A 320 -24.55 9.39 9.18
N VAL A 321 -23.35 9.98 9.23
CA VAL A 321 -22.08 9.23 9.08
C VAL A 321 -21.91 8.28 10.27
N TYR A 322 -22.12 8.79 11.49
CA TYR A 322 -22.05 7.99 12.72
C TYR A 322 -22.99 6.79 12.63
N ARG A 323 -24.28 7.01 12.35
CA ARG A 323 -25.27 5.93 12.23
C ARG A 323 -24.88 4.93 11.16
N THR A 324 -24.52 5.40 9.97
CA THR A 324 -24.09 4.53 8.87
C THR A 324 -22.89 3.66 9.27
N VAL A 325 -21.93 4.23 10.00
CA VAL A 325 -20.74 3.47 10.43
C VAL A 325 -21.09 2.42 11.47
N PHE A 326 -21.89 2.77 12.49
CA PHE A 326 -22.24 1.88 13.60
C PHE A 326 -23.32 0.85 13.27
N ASP A 327 -24.22 1.13 12.33
CA ASP A 327 -25.29 0.23 11.88
C ASP A 327 -24.81 -0.80 10.83
N ALA A 328 -23.58 -0.65 10.34
CA ALA A 328 -23.02 -1.51 9.31
C ALA A 328 -22.39 -2.81 9.85
N GLU A 329 -22.55 -3.88 9.09
CA GLU A 329 -21.74 -5.09 9.20
C GLU A 329 -20.70 -5.11 8.07
N TYR A 330 -19.42 -5.11 8.44
CA TYR A 330 -18.31 -5.05 7.50
C TYR A 330 -17.72 -6.44 7.29
N LEU A 331 -17.83 -6.95 6.06
CA LEU A 331 -17.24 -8.24 5.69
C LEU A 331 -15.76 -8.04 5.39
N VAL A 332 -14.89 -8.74 6.14
CA VAL A 332 -13.45 -8.75 5.92
C VAL A 332 -13.13 -9.52 4.65
N LEU A 333 -12.62 -8.82 3.64
CA LEU A 333 -12.27 -9.39 2.34
C LEU A 333 -10.80 -9.84 2.34
N GLY A 334 -9.89 -9.06 2.91
CA GLY A 334 -8.46 -9.36 2.93
C GLY A 334 -7.83 -8.95 4.24
N LEU A 335 -6.58 -9.37 4.43
CA LEU A 335 -5.74 -9.03 5.58
C LEU A 335 -4.39 -8.52 5.07
N GLY A 336 -3.79 -7.59 5.80
CA GLY A 336 -2.52 -6.96 5.44
C GLY A 336 -2.66 -5.70 4.56
N ASP A 337 -3.79 -4.98 4.64
CA ASP A 337 -4.00 -3.66 4.01
C ASP A 337 -4.06 -2.56 5.11
N VAL A 338 -2.95 -2.00 5.59
CA VAL A 338 -1.57 -2.42 5.30
C VAL A 338 -0.88 -3.01 6.53
N TYR A 339 -0.18 -4.13 6.33
CA TYR A 339 0.60 -4.89 7.31
C TYR A 339 -0.21 -5.55 8.45
N LEU A 340 0.45 -6.47 9.15
CA LEU A 340 0.06 -7.02 10.46
C LEU A 340 -1.45 -7.28 10.64
N GLY A 341 -2.07 -8.05 9.73
CA GLY A 341 -3.47 -8.44 9.89
C GLY A 341 -4.49 -7.29 9.78
N ALA A 342 -4.08 -6.10 9.32
CA ALA A 342 -4.99 -5.00 9.03
C ALA A 342 -6.04 -5.45 8.01
N PRO A 343 -7.34 -5.41 8.33
CA PRO A 343 -8.36 -5.88 7.42
C PRO A 343 -8.59 -4.88 6.30
N VAL A 344 -8.87 -5.38 5.10
CA VAL A 344 -9.67 -4.63 4.11
C VAL A 344 -11.08 -5.21 4.17
N ALA A 345 -12.04 -4.40 4.59
CA ALA A 345 -13.43 -4.81 4.79
C ALA A 345 -14.38 -3.88 4.04
N THR A 346 -15.58 -4.36 3.71
CA THR A 346 -16.62 -3.51 3.12
C THR A 346 -17.99 -3.83 3.71
N PRO A 347 -18.88 -2.84 3.88
CA PRO A 347 -20.24 -3.09 4.30
C PRO A 347 -20.98 -4.08 3.38
N LEU A 348 -21.66 -5.05 4.00
CA LEU A 348 -22.53 -5.99 3.29
C LEU A 348 -23.67 -5.24 2.58
N ASP A 349 -24.37 -4.37 3.31
CA ASP A 349 -25.39 -3.50 2.76
C ASP A 349 -24.74 -2.38 1.91
N PRO A 350 -25.01 -2.32 0.59
CA PRO A 350 -24.47 -1.25 -0.26
C PRO A 350 -24.86 0.16 0.18
N ARG A 351 -25.94 0.32 0.97
CA ARG A 351 -26.38 1.61 1.53
C ARG A 351 -25.47 2.10 2.66
N HIS A 352 -24.61 1.24 3.18
CA HIS A 352 -23.63 1.60 4.22
C HIS A 352 -22.22 1.83 3.67
N ARG A 353 -22.00 1.62 2.37
CA ARG A 353 -20.70 1.82 1.71
C ARG A 353 -20.44 3.30 1.50
N LEU A 354 -19.93 3.98 2.52
CA LEU A 354 -19.43 5.35 2.39
C LEU A 354 -18.19 5.34 1.51
N VAL A 355 -18.24 6.07 0.38
CA VAL A 355 -17.15 6.14 -0.58
C VAL A 355 -16.31 7.38 -0.31
N THR A 356 -14.99 7.25 -0.30
CA THR A 356 -14.04 8.34 -0.08
C THR A 356 -12.87 8.28 -1.04
N THR A 357 -12.04 9.32 -1.08
CA THR A 357 -10.69 9.22 -1.65
C THR A 357 -9.67 8.80 -0.60
N LYS A 358 -8.61 8.10 -1.04
CA LYS A 358 -7.37 7.99 -0.27
C LYS A 358 -6.68 9.39 -0.25
N TYR A 359 -5.90 9.67 0.79
CA TYR A 359 -5.08 10.89 0.92
C TYR A 359 -4.12 11.04 -0.25
N ASN A 360 -3.90 12.26 -0.71
CA ASN A 360 -2.90 12.62 -1.71
C ASN A 360 -2.09 13.87 -1.29
N PRO A 361 -0.80 13.73 -0.95
CA PRO A 361 -0.07 12.47 -0.71
C PRO A 361 -0.57 11.77 0.57
N ALA A 362 -0.20 10.50 0.77
CA ALA A 362 -0.56 9.75 1.99
C ALA A 362 0.07 10.36 3.25
N ARG A 363 -0.54 10.12 4.43
CA ARG A 363 0.06 10.50 5.71
C ARG A 363 1.32 9.69 5.96
N THR A 364 2.30 10.34 6.57
CA THR A 364 3.55 9.74 7.03
C THR A 364 3.37 9.01 8.37
N TRP A 365 2.37 9.43 9.14
CA TRP A 365 2.04 8.85 10.46
C TRP A 365 0.53 8.63 10.64
N THR A 366 0.19 7.49 11.24
CA THR A 366 -1.15 7.05 11.62
C THR A 366 -1.00 6.25 12.91
N ALA A 367 -1.82 6.57 13.92
CA ALA A 367 -1.81 5.85 15.18
C ALA A 367 -2.25 4.39 15.00
N GLU A 368 -1.66 3.49 15.79
CA GLU A 368 -2.04 2.08 15.80
C GLU A 368 -3.54 1.90 16.11
N ASN A 369 -4.20 1.08 15.30
CA ASN A 369 -5.63 0.74 15.28
C ASN A 369 -6.56 1.94 15.09
N SER A 370 -6.07 3.00 14.46
CA SER A 370 -6.97 3.94 13.78
C SER A 370 -7.85 3.17 12.78
N VAL A 371 -9.09 3.61 12.64
CA VAL A 371 -10.07 3.06 11.71
C VAL A 371 -10.31 4.10 10.64
N GLY A 372 -10.20 3.72 9.38
CA GLY A 372 -10.37 4.63 8.26
C GLY A 372 -11.13 4.01 7.08
N ILE A 373 -11.65 4.89 6.23
CA ILE A 373 -12.38 4.56 5.00
C ILE A 373 -11.60 5.10 3.79
N GLY A 374 -11.31 4.25 2.82
CA GLY A 374 -10.60 4.59 1.58
C GLY A 374 -11.26 3.91 0.39
N GLY A 375 -11.77 4.67 -0.58
CA GLY A 375 -12.69 4.11 -1.57
C GLY A 375 -13.96 3.62 -0.85
N ALA A 376 -14.42 2.42 -1.18
CA ALA A 376 -15.54 1.74 -0.50
C ALA A 376 -15.09 0.77 0.62
N TYR A 377 -13.84 0.88 1.07
CA TYR A 377 -13.24 -0.05 2.03
C TYR A 377 -12.96 0.58 3.38
N LEU A 378 -13.10 -0.22 4.42
CA LEU A 378 -12.67 0.04 5.78
C LEU A 378 -11.35 -0.68 6.06
N CYS A 379 -10.45 0.02 6.74
CA CYS A 379 -9.18 -0.48 7.26
C CYS A 379 -9.07 -0.24 8.77
N ILE A 380 -8.45 -1.18 9.50
CA ILE A 380 -7.95 -0.97 10.87
C ILE A 380 -6.42 -1.11 10.83
N TYR A 381 -5.70 -0.02 11.08
CA TYR A 381 -4.24 0.00 10.99
C TYR A 381 -3.62 -0.91 12.06
N GLY A 382 -3.00 -2.03 11.67
CA GLY A 382 -2.47 -3.02 12.62
C GLY A 382 -1.25 -2.57 13.41
N MET A 383 -0.58 -1.50 12.94
CA MET A 383 0.59 -0.88 13.56
C MET A 383 0.58 0.63 13.33
N GLU A 384 1.42 1.34 14.07
CA GLU A 384 1.77 2.72 13.77
C GLU A 384 2.56 2.80 12.44
N GLY A 385 2.22 3.74 11.58
CA GLY A 385 2.89 3.88 10.28
C GLY A 385 2.18 4.80 9.29
N PRO A 386 2.61 4.84 8.02
CA PRO A 386 1.96 5.66 7.00
C PRO A 386 0.55 5.14 6.67
N GLY A 387 -0.33 6.03 6.22
CA GLY A 387 -1.72 5.67 5.95
C GLY A 387 -2.45 6.62 5.02
N GLY A 388 -3.32 6.07 4.18
CA GLY A 388 -4.05 6.82 3.16
C GLY A 388 -5.55 6.99 3.42
N TYR A 389 -6.14 6.28 4.39
CA TYR A 389 -7.59 6.22 4.52
C TYR A 389 -8.12 7.37 5.39
N GLN A 390 -9.36 7.79 5.14
CA GLN A 390 -10.06 8.84 5.89
C GLN A 390 -10.53 8.32 7.25
N PHE A 391 -9.99 8.84 8.35
CA PHE A 391 -10.37 8.42 9.70
C PHE A 391 -11.85 8.61 10.05
N VAL A 392 -12.37 7.64 10.79
CA VAL A 392 -13.66 7.71 11.50
C VAL A 392 -13.50 7.54 13.02
N GLY A 393 -12.41 6.91 13.48
CA GLY A 393 -12.20 6.66 14.90
C GLY A 393 -11.02 5.74 15.17
N ARG A 394 -11.00 5.13 16.35
CA ARG A 394 -9.96 4.18 16.80
C ARG A 394 -10.55 2.99 17.55
N THR A 395 -9.92 1.84 17.44
CA THR A 395 -10.36 0.58 18.08
C THR A 395 -9.21 -0.11 18.84
N THR A 396 -9.46 -1.33 19.29
CA THR A 396 -8.48 -2.21 19.95
C THR A 396 -7.60 -2.95 18.93
N GLN A 397 -6.64 -3.71 19.44
CA GLN A 397 -5.62 -4.37 18.64
C GLN A 397 -6.23 -5.45 17.74
N VAL A 398 -5.93 -5.35 16.44
CA VAL A 398 -6.19 -6.41 15.45
C VAL A 398 -4.98 -7.34 15.24
N TRP A 399 -3.84 -6.97 15.83
CA TRP A 399 -2.61 -7.74 15.81
C TRP A 399 -2.00 -7.87 17.21
N ASN A 400 -1.56 -9.07 17.54
CA ASN A 400 -0.98 -9.43 18.83
C ASN A 400 0.38 -10.12 18.61
N SER A 401 1.48 -9.38 18.76
CA SER A 401 2.85 -9.90 18.56
C SER A 401 3.31 -10.90 19.62
N TRP A 402 2.78 -10.80 20.85
CA TRP A 402 3.38 -11.44 22.04
C TRP A 402 2.45 -12.38 22.81
N HIS A 403 1.15 -12.45 22.46
CA HIS A 403 0.14 -13.19 23.22
C HIS A 403 -0.36 -14.44 22.49
N GLY A 404 -0.61 -15.50 23.27
CA GLY A 404 -0.81 -16.89 22.84
C GLY A 404 -2.18 -17.24 22.24
N GLY A 405 -2.70 -16.41 21.33
CA GLY A 405 -3.69 -16.90 20.36
C GLY A 405 -3.06 -17.94 19.42
N GLU A 406 -3.87 -18.74 18.71
CA GLU A 406 -3.34 -19.67 17.69
C GLU A 406 -2.52 -18.94 16.62
N ARG A 407 -2.83 -17.66 16.36
CA ARG A 407 -2.23 -16.80 15.34
C ARG A 407 -2.14 -15.35 15.84
N PRO A 408 -1.19 -14.54 15.34
CA PRO A 408 -1.02 -13.16 15.79
C PRO A 408 -2.07 -12.18 15.22
N TRP A 409 -2.76 -12.52 14.13
CA TRP A 409 -3.86 -11.71 13.60
C TRP A 409 -5.21 -12.13 14.22
N ASN A 410 -5.97 -11.14 14.70
CA ASN A 410 -7.23 -11.37 15.42
C ASN A 410 -8.44 -11.56 14.51
N LEU A 411 -8.37 -11.10 13.26
CA LEU A 411 -9.44 -11.17 12.26
C LEU A 411 -9.14 -12.24 11.20
N ARG A 412 -10.19 -12.83 10.63
CA ARG A 412 -10.13 -13.87 9.59
C ARG A 412 -10.83 -13.39 8.34
N PHE A 413 -10.55 -14.03 7.21
CA PHE A 413 -11.33 -13.80 5.99
C PHE A 413 -12.81 -14.10 6.27
N PHE A 414 -13.68 -13.23 5.77
CA PHE A 414 -15.12 -13.27 5.93
C PHE A 414 -15.64 -13.07 7.36
N ASP A 415 -14.82 -12.64 8.31
CA ASP A 415 -15.34 -12.08 9.56
C ASP A 415 -16.28 -10.91 9.25
N ARG A 416 -17.36 -10.77 10.04
CA ARG A 416 -18.29 -9.65 9.97
C ARG A 416 -18.07 -8.74 11.17
N ILE A 417 -17.39 -7.63 10.96
CA ILE A 417 -17.12 -6.64 12.00
C ILE A 417 -18.38 -5.83 12.26
N SER A 418 -18.73 -5.64 13.52
CA SER A 418 -19.71 -4.66 13.98
C SER A 418 -19.13 -3.84 15.14
N TRP A 419 -19.67 -2.64 15.35
CA TRP A 419 -19.12 -1.70 16.32
C TRP A 419 -20.04 -1.53 17.53
N TYR A 420 -19.45 -1.23 18.68
CA TYR A 420 -20.16 -0.61 19.80
C TYR A 420 -19.41 0.65 20.25
N PRO A 421 -20.14 1.73 20.57
CA PRO A 421 -19.49 3.00 20.88
C PRO A 421 -18.84 2.94 22.26
N VAL A 422 -17.65 3.53 22.36
CA VAL A 422 -16.94 3.78 23.62
C VAL A 422 -16.34 5.18 23.61
N SER A 423 -16.14 5.78 24.78
CA SER A 423 -15.35 7.00 24.91
C SER A 423 -13.86 6.74 24.64
N ALA A 424 -13.09 7.80 24.39
CA ALA A 424 -11.65 7.70 24.22
C ALA A 424 -10.95 7.17 25.49
N GLU A 425 -11.45 7.54 26.69
CA GLU A 425 -10.94 7.05 27.97
C GLU A 425 -11.19 5.55 28.15
N GLU A 426 -12.44 5.10 27.93
CA GLU A 426 -12.78 3.67 27.98
C GLU A 426 -11.99 2.85 26.95
N LEU A 427 -11.72 3.42 25.75
CA LEU A 427 -10.91 2.74 24.75
C LEU A 427 -9.47 2.52 25.25
N LEU A 428 -8.87 3.47 25.97
CA LEU A 428 -7.51 3.30 26.51
C LEU A 428 -7.43 2.14 27.51
N ASP A 429 -8.45 2.00 28.36
CA ASP A 429 -8.55 0.87 29.29
C ASP A 429 -8.68 -0.47 28.55
N LEU A 430 -9.56 -0.53 27.54
CA LEU A 430 -9.73 -1.73 26.70
C LEU A 430 -8.45 -2.08 25.94
N ARG A 431 -7.72 -1.08 25.43
CA ARG A 431 -6.43 -1.27 24.77
C ARG A 431 -5.35 -1.78 25.72
N ALA A 432 -5.33 -1.33 26.98
CA ALA A 432 -4.42 -1.84 28.00
C ALA A 432 -4.75 -3.30 28.38
N GLN A 433 -6.03 -3.66 28.47
CA GLN A 433 -6.47 -5.04 28.69
C GLN A 433 -6.10 -5.94 27.51
N SER A 434 -6.32 -5.48 26.28
CA SER A 434 -5.92 -6.20 25.07
C SER A 434 -4.40 -6.42 24.99
N ALA A 435 -3.62 -5.36 25.23
CA ALA A 435 -2.15 -5.43 25.26
C ALA A 435 -1.59 -6.33 26.36
N SER A 436 -2.36 -6.65 27.40
CA SER A 436 -2.00 -7.60 28.47
C SER A 436 -2.61 -8.99 28.29
N GLY A 437 -3.36 -9.23 27.20
CA GLY A 437 -4.03 -10.51 26.91
C GLY A 437 -5.29 -10.75 27.76
N GLN A 438 -5.80 -9.72 28.44
CA GLN A 438 -6.99 -9.81 29.31
C GLN A 438 -8.30 -9.56 28.57
N LEU A 439 -8.26 -8.88 27.42
CA LEU A 439 -9.45 -8.63 26.60
C LEU A 439 -9.74 -9.83 25.68
N ALA A 440 -10.87 -10.49 25.89
CA ALA A 440 -11.40 -11.46 24.94
C ALA A 440 -12.26 -10.75 23.88
N LEU A 441 -12.13 -11.14 22.61
CA LEU A 441 -12.97 -10.62 21.53
C LEU A 441 -14.39 -11.18 21.65
N ASP A 442 -15.38 -10.29 21.59
CA ASP A 442 -16.80 -10.66 21.49
C ASP A 442 -17.05 -11.23 20.09
N THR A 443 -17.16 -12.56 20.01
CA THR A 443 -17.32 -13.28 18.73
C THR A 443 -18.47 -14.27 18.79
N THR A 444 -19.21 -14.38 17.69
CA THR A 444 -20.29 -15.35 17.51
C THR A 444 -20.09 -16.08 16.18
N ASP A 445 -19.98 -17.40 16.22
CA ASP A 445 -19.81 -18.21 15.00
C ASP A 445 -21.03 -18.13 14.09
N GLY A 446 -20.79 -18.26 12.78
CA GLY A 446 -21.82 -18.19 11.76
C GLY A 446 -21.27 -18.51 10.37
N THR A 447 -22.11 -18.32 9.36
CA THR A 447 -21.78 -18.54 7.95
C THR A 447 -22.22 -17.37 7.10
N PHE A 448 -21.54 -17.18 5.96
CA PHE A 448 -21.95 -16.27 4.91
C PHE A 448 -22.18 -17.08 3.63
N ALA A 449 -23.40 -17.03 3.09
CA ALA A 449 -23.79 -17.72 1.86
C ALA A 449 -24.03 -16.68 0.76
N LEU A 450 -23.47 -16.91 -0.43
CA LEU A 450 -23.61 -15.94 -1.53
C LEU A 450 -25.08 -15.81 -1.98
N ALA A 451 -25.81 -16.92 -2.06
CA ALA A 451 -27.22 -16.93 -2.43
C ALA A 451 -28.10 -16.07 -1.50
N ASP A 452 -27.83 -16.09 -0.19
CA ASP A 452 -28.57 -15.25 0.77
C ASP A 452 -28.26 -13.76 0.56
N TYR A 453 -27.01 -13.44 0.25
CA TYR A 453 -26.59 -12.08 -0.07
C TYR A 453 -27.20 -11.56 -1.38
N GLU A 454 -27.20 -12.38 -2.44
CA GLU A 454 -27.82 -12.05 -3.72
C GLU A 454 -29.33 -11.83 -3.58
N LYS A 455 -29.99 -12.67 -2.77
CA LYS A 455 -31.40 -12.47 -2.41
C LYS A 455 -31.61 -11.15 -1.66
N PHE A 456 -30.76 -10.83 -0.68
CA PHE A 456 -30.83 -9.55 0.02
C PHE A 456 -30.70 -8.35 -0.95
N LEU A 457 -29.76 -8.42 -1.90
CA LEU A 457 -29.59 -7.37 -2.92
C LEU A 457 -30.83 -7.24 -3.80
N ALA A 458 -31.42 -8.35 -4.25
CA ALA A 458 -32.63 -8.35 -5.06
C ALA A 458 -33.83 -7.78 -4.28
N ASP A 459 -34.03 -8.21 -3.04
CA ASP A 459 -35.12 -7.77 -2.16
C ASP A 459 -35.04 -6.26 -1.83
N ASN A 460 -33.84 -5.67 -1.89
CA ASN A 460 -33.59 -4.26 -1.55
C ASN A 460 -33.14 -3.38 -2.74
N ALA A 461 -33.25 -3.88 -3.97
CA ALA A 461 -32.64 -3.27 -5.16
C ALA A 461 -33.03 -1.79 -5.35
N GLU A 462 -34.31 -1.45 -5.17
CA GLU A 462 -34.81 -0.07 -5.32
C GLU A 462 -34.20 0.89 -4.30
N SER A 463 -34.14 0.48 -3.03
CA SER A 463 -33.57 1.30 -1.95
C SER A 463 -32.06 1.48 -2.11
N ILE A 464 -31.36 0.41 -2.52
CA ILE A 464 -29.93 0.46 -2.83
C ILE A 464 -29.65 1.41 -3.99
N ALA A 465 -30.44 1.33 -5.07
CA ALA A 465 -30.30 2.19 -6.23
C ALA A 465 -30.53 3.68 -5.88
N ALA A 466 -31.54 3.98 -5.06
CA ALA A 466 -31.83 5.35 -4.62
C ALA A 466 -30.69 5.95 -3.78
N PHE A 467 -30.12 5.17 -2.86
CA PHE A 467 -28.95 5.59 -2.07
C PHE A 467 -27.74 5.86 -2.98
N ARG A 468 -27.40 4.92 -3.86
CA ARG A 468 -26.26 5.04 -4.77
C ARG A 468 -26.39 6.23 -5.72
N ALA A 469 -27.60 6.52 -6.20
CA ALA A 469 -27.84 7.69 -7.04
C ALA A 469 -27.55 9.01 -6.30
N THR A 470 -27.94 9.10 -5.03
CA THR A 470 -27.66 10.27 -4.18
C THR A 470 -26.16 10.43 -3.94
N GLN A 471 -25.50 9.34 -3.55
CA GLN A 471 -24.06 9.32 -3.31
C GLN A 471 -23.27 9.68 -4.57
N ALA A 472 -23.60 9.10 -5.72
CA ALA A 472 -22.91 9.36 -6.99
C ALA A 472 -23.04 10.82 -7.42
N ALA A 473 -24.22 11.44 -7.24
CA ALA A 473 -24.42 12.85 -7.54
C ALA A 473 -23.58 13.76 -6.64
N ALA A 474 -23.47 13.43 -5.34
CA ALA A 474 -22.65 14.20 -4.40
C ALA A 474 -21.15 14.03 -4.69
N PHE A 475 -20.71 12.81 -4.98
CA PHE A 475 -19.33 12.52 -5.34
C PHE A 475 -18.91 13.28 -6.61
N GLU A 476 -19.76 13.27 -7.64
CA GLU A 476 -19.48 14.00 -8.88
C GLU A 476 -19.44 15.51 -8.64
N ALA A 477 -20.33 16.07 -7.82
CA ALA A 477 -20.31 17.48 -7.47
C ALA A 477 -19.00 17.88 -6.74
N GLU A 478 -18.55 17.05 -5.79
CA GLU A 478 -17.28 17.26 -5.08
C GLU A 478 -16.08 17.19 -6.04
N ARG A 479 -16.04 16.18 -6.91
CA ARG A 479 -15.00 16.01 -7.93
C ARG A 479 -14.90 17.21 -8.87
N GLN A 480 -16.04 17.75 -9.32
CA GLN A 480 -16.07 18.93 -10.18
C GLN A 480 -15.58 20.19 -9.44
N ALA A 481 -15.93 20.34 -8.16
CA ALA A 481 -15.43 21.44 -7.34
C ALA A 481 -13.91 21.37 -7.18
N TRP A 482 -13.35 20.17 -7.01
CA TRP A 482 -11.91 19.95 -6.91
C TRP A 482 -11.19 20.24 -8.23
N ALA A 483 -11.74 19.78 -9.36
CA ALA A 483 -11.21 20.11 -10.67
C ALA A 483 -11.19 21.62 -10.91
N ALA A 484 -12.26 22.33 -10.54
CA ALA A 484 -12.32 23.78 -10.65
C ALA A 484 -11.32 24.51 -9.73
N ALA A 485 -10.93 23.88 -8.62
CA ALA A 485 -9.94 24.40 -7.68
C ALA A 485 -8.48 24.03 -8.04
N GLY A 486 -8.26 23.29 -9.13
CA GLY A 486 -6.92 22.85 -9.55
C GLY A 486 -6.35 21.69 -8.72
N GLU A 487 -7.19 20.92 -8.03
CA GLU A 487 -6.76 19.79 -7.18
C GLU A 487 -5.99 18.71 -7.96
N PHE A 488 -6.35 18.53 -9.23
CA PHE A 488 -5.75 17.54 -10.13
C PHE A 488 -4.60 18.11 -10.96
N ASP A 489 -4.27 19.40 -10.79
CA ASP A 489 -3.17 20.01 -11.51
C ASP A 489 -1.82 19.48 -10.98
N PRO A 490 -0.80 19.34 -11.84
CA PRO A 490 0.52 18.95 -11.40
C PRO A 490 1.05 19.92 -10.33
N LYS A 491 1.19 19.45 -9.09
CA LYS A 491 1.81 20.26 -8.04
C LYS A 491 3.30 20.44 -8.35
N PRO A 492 3.86 21.66 -8.19
CA PRO A 492 5.28 21.88 -8.40
C PRO A 492 6.10 21.01 -7.47
N GLU A 493 7.20 20.46 -7.98
CA GLU A 493 8.12 19.67 -7.14
C GLU A 493 8.71 20.55 -6.03
N PRO A 494 8.91 19.99 -4.82
CA PRO A 494 9.52 20.73 -3.73
C PRO A 494 10.87 21.30 -4.15
N VAL A 495 11.17 22.53 -3.74
CA VAL A 495 12.45 23.17 -4.07
C VAL A 495 13.57 22.41 -3.36
N THR A 496 14.43 21.75 -4.14
CA THR A 496 15.67 21.18 -3.61
C THR A 496 16.68 22.31 -3.37
N ARG A 497 17.00 22.56 -2.10
CA ARG A 497 18.01 23.56 -1.72
C ARG A 497 19.41 22.96 -1.85
N PRO A 498 20.24 23.46 -2.78
CA PRO A 498 21.60 22.98 -2.90
C PRO A 498 22.42 23.37 -1.65
N PRO A 499 23.49 22.63 -1.34
CA PRO A 499 24.41 23.06 -0.29
C PRO A 499 25.01 24.42 -0.67
N ALA A 500 24.79 25.41 0.19
CA ALA A 500 25.39 26.74 0.08
C ALA A 500 26.38 26.92 1.24
N ARG A 501 27.49 27.61 1.01
CA ARG A 501 28.39 27.96 2.11
C ARG A 501 27.79 29.11 2.91
N VAL A 502 27.48 28.84 4.16
CA VAL A 502 27.09 29.83 5.16
C VAL A 502 28.20 29.88 6.21
N GLU A 503 28.58 31.08 6.66
CA GLU A 503 29.57 31.25 7.71
C GLU A 503 28.87 31.52 9.05
N ALA A 504 29.26 30.80 10.09
CA ALA A 504 28.83 31.10 11.45
C ALA A 504 29.64 32.27 12.02
N PRO A 505 29.07 33.05 12.96
CA PRO A 505 29.84 34.05 13.71
C PRO A 505 31.00 33.39 14.50
N PRO A 506 32.01 34.16 14.93
CA PRO A 506 33.16 33.62 15.65
C PRO A 506 32.76 32.84 16.91
N GLY A 507 33.04 31.54 16.94
CA GLY A 507 32.65 30.64 18.03
C GLY A 507 31.28 29.97 17.86
N GLY A 508 30.53 30.33 16.82
CA GLY A 508 29.26 29.73 16.44
C GLY A 508 29.39 28.48 15.56
N HIS A 509 28.26 27.84 15.29
CA HIS A 509 28.15 26.59 14.53
C HIS A 509 27.14 26.71 13.39
N VAL A 510 27.47 26.19 12.21
CA VAL A 510 26.48 25.90 11.17
C VAL A 510 26.02 24.46 11.34
N VAL A 511 24.73 24.28 11.59
CA VAL A 511 24.10 22.97 11.67
C VAL A 511 23.63 22.59 10.28
N GLU A 512 24.15 21.51 9.73
CA GLU A 512 23.89 21.05 8.36
C GLU A 512 23.06 19.76 8.34
N ALA A 513 22.36 19.52 7.22
CA ALA A 513 21.66 18.27 6.98
C ALA A 513 22.65 17.11 6.81
N PRO A 514 22.55 16.03 7.62
CA PRO A 514 23.48 14.90 7.53
C PRO A 514 23.22 13.99 6.32
N PHE A 515 22.03 14.05 5.72
CA PHE A 515 21.61 13.25 4.58
C PHE A 515 20.53 13.98 3.77
N ALA A 516 20.20 13.44 2.58
CA ALA A 516 19.09 13.95 1.78
C ALA A 516 17.75 13.70 2.48
N ALA A 517 16.93 14.75 2.65
CA ALA A 517 15.70 14.69 3.43
C ALA A 517 14.71 15.79 3.02
N THR A 518 13.49 15.69 3.53
CA THR A 518 12.53 16.80 3.59
C THR A 518 12.54 17.40 5.00
N VAL A 519 12.45 18.72 5.13
CA VAL A 519 12.33 19.39 6.43
C VAL A 519 10.90 19.19 6.95
N TRP A 520 10.72 18.45 8.03
CA TRP A 520 9.41 18.19 8.64
C TRP A 520 8.95 19.36 9.50
N ARG A 521 9.81 19.78 10.44
CA ARG A 521 9.48 20.81 11.41
C ARG A 521 10.74 21.57 11.82
N VAL A 522 10.58 22.86 12.04
CA VAL A 522 11.59 23.69 12.71
C VAL A 522 11.10 23.93 14.13
N ASP A 523 11.88 23.49 15.12
CA ASP A 523 11.53 23.53 16.54
C ASP A 523 11.94 24.86 17.22
N VAL A 524 12.67 25.72 16.52
CA VAL A 524 13.30 26.92 17.06
C VAL A 524 13.07 28.16 16.19
N ALA A 525 13.20 29.35 16.79
CA ALA A 525 13.15 30.63 16.09
C ALA A 525 14.48 31.40 16.22
N ALA A 526 14.76 32.30 15.26
CA ALA A 526 15.89 33.22 15.37
C ALA A 526 15.76 34.11 16.63
N GLY A 527 16.86 34.27 17.37
CA GLY A 527 16.95 34.94 18.67
C GLY A 527 16.65 34.04 19.87
N GLU A 528 16.25 32.78 19.65
CA GLU A 528 16.00 31.82 20.73
C GLU A 528 17.32 31.27 21.30
N ARG A 529 17.38 31.03 22.61
CA ARG A 529 18.51 30.31 23.24
C ARG A 529 18.19 28.82 23.32
N VAL A 530 19.13 28.01 22.86
CA VAL A 530 19.03 26.54 22.86
C VAL A 530 20.10 25.92 23.73
N GLU A 531 19.79 24.75 24.30
CA GLU A 531 20.74 23.94 25.05
C GLU A 531 21.46 22.93 24.15
N ASP A 532 22.64 22.49 24.57
CA ASP A 532 23.34 21.35 23.97
C ASP A 532 22.40 20.14 23.83
N ALA A 533 22.43 19.50 22.66
CA ALA A 533 21.55 18.40 22.27
C ALA A 533 20.05 18.72 22.13
N GLN A 534 19.60 19.97 22.32
CA GLN A 534 18.21 20.37 22.06
C GLN A 534 17.87 20.18 20.57
N SER A 535 16.68 19.64 20.28
CA SER A 535 16.19 19.48 18.89
C SER A 535 16.00 20.86 18.24
N LEU A 536 16.60 21.07 17.06
CA LEU A 536 16.48 22.30 16.29
C LEU A 536 15.52 22.15 15.12
N VAL A 537 15.71 21.08 14.35
CA VAL A 537 14.96 20.77 13.13
C VAL A 537 14.69 19.28 13.12
N THR A 538 13.49 18.88 12.76
CA THR A 538 13.19 17.48 12.44
C THR A 538 13.20 17.32 10.92
N LEU A 539 14.00 16.37 10.43
CA LEU A 539 14.05 15.96 9.02
C LEU A 539 13.27 14.66 8.85
N GLU A 540 12.65 14.50 7.69
CA GLU A 540 12.07 13.24 7.24
C GLU A 540 12.90 12.67 6.09
N ALA A 541 13.46 11.47 6.29
CA ALA A 541 14.15 10.71 5.26
C ALA A 541 13.92 9.23 5.47
N MET A 542 13.93 8.45 4.38
CA MET A 542 13.76 7.00 4.45
C MET A 542 12.52 6.58 5.29
N LYS A 543 11.43 7.34 5.16
CA LYS A 543 10.17 7.16 5.91
C LYS A 543 10.31 7.21 7.44
N THR A 544 11.35 7.89 7.95
CA THR A 544 11.64 8.02 9.37
C THR A 544 11.91 9.49 9.72
N GLU A 545 11.54 9.89 10.93
CA GLU A 545 11.89 11.18 11.49
C GLU A 545 13.30 11.15 12.11
N ALA A 546 14.10 12.16 11.82
CA ALA A 546 15.41 12.38 12.41
C ALA A 546 15.50 13.79 12.98
N ARG A 547 15.67 13.88 14.30
CA ARG A 547 15.87 15.15 15.00
C ARG A 547 17.33 15.57 14.84
N ILE A 548 17.54 16.80 14.40
CA ILE A 548 18.86 17.41 14.27
C ILE A 548 19.12 18.22 15.53
N PRO A 549 20.02 17.74 16.41
CA PRO A 549 20.30 18.40 17.68
C PRO A 549 21.23 19.60 17.51
N ALA A 550 21.17 20.53 18.47
CA ALA A 550 22.17 21.57 18.64
C ALA A 550 23.52 20.94 19.03
N PRO A 551 24.63 21.27 18.34
CA PRO A 551 25.96 20.77 18.69
C PRO A 551 26.56 21.40 19.96
N ALA A 552 25.96 22.49 20.44
CA ALA A 552 26.32 23.20 21.67
C ALA A 552 25.17 24.13 22.10
N SER A 553 25.16 24.54 23.36
CA SER A 553 24.27 25.62 23.82
C SER A 553 24.67 26.96 23.16
N GLY A 554 23.71 27.73 22.69
CA GLY A 554 23.96 28.98 21.99
C GLY A 554 22.68 29.75 21.68
N GLU A 555 22.82 30.88 20.98
CA GLU A 555 21.69 31.63 20.44
C GLU A 555 21.48 31.25 18.97
N VAL A 556 20.23 31.00 18.57
CA VAL A 556 19.86 30.76 17.18
C VAL A 556 19.98 32.08 16.42
N VAL A 557 21.01 32.23 15.60
CA VAL A 557 21.25 33.44 14.81
C VAL A 557 20.30 33.50 13.63
N GLU A 558 20.14 32.37 12.93
CA GLU A 558 19.34 32.29 11.71
C GLU A 558 18.81 30.87 11.50
N VAL A 559 17.57 30.76 11.02
CA VAL A 559 16.98 29.52 10.50
C VAL A 559 16.92 29.63 8.98
N LEU A 560 17.57 28.70 8.28
CA LEU A 560 17.80 28.76 6.84
C LEU A 560 16.84 27.91 6.02
N VAL A 561 15.95 27.17 6.70
CA VAL A 561 14.99 26.24 6.08
C VAL A 561 13.59 26.47 6.62
N SER A 562 12.61 25.97 5.89
CA SER A 562 11.20 25.97 6.24
C SER A 562 10.64 24.55 6.09
N PRO A 563 9.59 24.18 6.85
CA PRO A 563 8.87 22.94 6.62
C PRO A 563 8.51 22.76 5.14
N GLY A 564 8.73 21.56 4.61
CA GLY A 564 8.53 21.19 3.20
C GLY A 564 9.75 21.38 2.29
N ASP A 565 10.80 22.09 2.71
CA ASP A 565 12.05 22.20 1.91
C ASP A 565 12.71 20.83 1.74
N GLN A 566 13.24 20.55 0.53
CA GLN A 566 14.13 19.42 0.31
C GLN A 566 15.59 19.84 0.51
N VAL A 567 16.34 19.06 1.28
CA VAL A 567 17.74 19.31 1.61
C VAL A 567 18.62 18.16 1.12
N ALA A 568 19.83 18.50 0.66
CA ALA A 568 20.88 17.55 0.35
C ALA A 568 21.83 17.40 1.56
N PRO A 569 22.66 16.33 1.62
CA PRO A 569 23.71 16.27 2.62
C PRO A 569 24.62 17.52 2.54
N GLY A 570 24.85 18.17 3.68
CA GLY A 570 25.63 19.40 3.78
C GLY A 570 24.84 20.69 3.52
N THR A 571 23.52 20.63 3.28
CA THR A 571 22.70 21.85 3.22
C THR A 571 22.60 22.49 4.61
N PRO A 572 22.96 23.77 4.79
CA PRO A 572 22.79 24.46 6.08
C PRO A 572 21.33 24.57 6.51
N LEU A 573 21.06 24.29 7.77
CA LEU A 573 19.72 24.30 8.38
C LEU A 573 19.55 25.46 9.35
N VAL A 574 20.49 25.61 10.29
CA VAL A 574 20.44 26.60 11.37
C VAL A 574 21.85 27.12 11.65
N VAL A 575 21.97 28.42 11.93
CA VAL A 575 23.22 29.02 12.42
C VAL A 575 23.08 29.31 13.92
N LEU A 576 23.99 28.77 14.71
CA LEU A 576 24.12 29.06 16.15
C LEU A 576 25.28 30.03 16.38
N GLY A 577 25.11 30.94 17.34
CA GLY A 577 26.07 31.98 17.72
C GLY A 577 26.75 31.77 19.05
#